data_AF-A0AAD7V1M6-F1
#
_entry.id   AF-A0AAD7V1M6-F1
#
_cell.length_a   1.000
_cell.length_b   1.000
_cell.length_c   1.000
_cell.angle_alpha   90.00
_cell.angle_beta   90.00
_cell.angle_gamma   90.00
#
_symmetry.space_group_name_H-M   'P 1'
#
loop_
_entity.id
_entity.type
_entity.pdbx_description
1 polymer ?
#
loop_
_entity_poly.entity_id
_entity_poly.type
_entity_poly.pdbx_seq_one_letter_code
_entity_poly.pdbx_strand_id
1 'polypeptide(L)'
;MARLDLVFALHATLHGSLGLALFFAPQIVESTLSLNDNAAGILAVRGYGVAILGAALASLMCFNLPDMLPCKRATATGLMVYHALVAYLYFDARKQETLPYMTATGAMLLHMAFLAVFYVWSKVTENQVKAFSKQQRQQQKGSRSH
;
A
#
# COMPACT_ATOMS: atom_id res chain seq x y z
N MET A 1 -5.71 -23.61 1.12
CA MET A 1 -5.34 -22.59 0.13
C MET A 1 -6.58 -21.80 -0.33
N ALA A 2 -7.58 -22.41 -0.99
CA ALA A 2 -8.77 -21.71 -1.52
C ALA A 2 -9.50 -20.70 -0.60
N ARG A 3 -9.57 -20.94 0.73
CA ARG A 3 -10.23 -20.00 1.66
C ARG A 3 -9.42 -18.72 1.92
N LEU A 4 -8.09 -18.83 1.97
CA LEU A 4 -7.20 -17.69 2.22
C LEU A 4 -7.11 -16.80 0.97
N ASP A 5 -7.03 -17.42 -0.20
CA ASP A 5 -7.08 -16.74 -1.50
C ASP A 5 -8.39 -15.96 -1.68
N LEU A 6 -9.51 -16.54 -1.27
CA LEU A 6 -10.82 -15.86 -1.27
C LEU A 6 -10.82 -14.64 -0.35
N VAL A 7 -10.23 -14.73 0.84
CA VAL A 7 -10.13 -13.58 1.77
C VAL A 7 -9.29 -12.46 1.16
N PHE A 8 -8.13 -12.78 0.58
CA PHE A 8 -7.30 -11.78 -0.09
C PHE A 8 -7.99 -11.14 -1.29
N ALA A 9 -8.69 -11.93 -2.10
CA ALA A 9 -9.44 -11.42 -3.25
C ALA A 9 -10.62 -10.52 -2.83
N LEU A 10 -11.39 -10.93 -1.81
CA LEU A 10 -12.48 -10.13 -1.26
C LEU A 10 -11.98 -8.84 -0.63
N HIS A 11 -10.90 -8.91 0.15
CA HIS A 11 -10.28 -7.73 0.74
C HIS A 11 -9.82 -6.77 -0.37
N ALA A 12 -9.06 -7.25 -1.37
CA ALA A 12 -8.61 -6.43 -2.48
C ALA A 12 -9.77 -5.77 -3.25
N THR A 13 -10.86 -6.49 -3.51
CA THR A 13 -11.99 -5.98 -4.30
C THR A 13 -12.81 -4.96 -3.51
N LEU A 14 -13.24 -5.32 -2.30
CA LEU A 14 -14.10 -4.47 -1.47
C LEU A 14 -13.35 -3.25 -0.94
N HIS A 15 -12.15 -3.46 -0.39
CA HIS A 15 -11.35 -2.36 0.13
C HIS A 15 -10.70 -1.55 -0.99
N GLY A 16 -10.30 -2.17 -2.10
CA GLY A 16 -9.76 -1.44 -3.24
C GLY A 16 -10.78 -0.45 -3.82
N SER A 17 -12.03 -0.88 -4.01
CA SER A 17 -13.11 -0.01 -4.49
C SER A 17 -13.46 1.08 -3.47
N LEU A 18 -13.59 0.74 -2.18
CA LEU A 18 -13.84 1.73 -1.13
C LEU A 18 -12.70 2.76 -1.01
N GLY A 19 -11.45 2.31 -1.00
CA GLY A 19 -10.27 3.17 -0.90
C GLY A 19 -10.19 4.14 -2.08
N LEU A 20 -10.49 3.67 -3.30
CA LEU A 20 -10.57 4.50 -4.50
C LEU A 20 -11.69 5.54 -4.39
N ALA A 21 -12.88 5.13 -3.94
CA ALA A 21 -14.02 6.03 -3.74
C ALA A 21 -13.71 7.12 -2.71
N LEU A 22 -13.14 6.77 -1.55
CA LEU A 22 -12.78 7.75 -0.51
C LEU A 22 -11.63 8.69 -0.93
N PHE A 23 -10.73 8.22 -1.81
CA PHE A 23 -9.64 9.06 -2.31
C PHE A 23 -10.09 10.11 -3.33
N PHE A 24 -10.95 9.72 -4.28
CA PHE A 24 -11.40 10.59 -5.38
C PHE A 24 -12.72 11.30 -5.12
N ALA A 25 -13.58 10.73 -4.29
CA ALA A 25 -14.90 11.27 -3.94
C ALA A 25 -15.11 11.24 -2.42
N PRO A 26 -14.27 11.93 -1.61
CA PRO A 26 -14.40 11.94 -0.15
C PRO A 26 -15.74 12.51 0.35
N GLN A 27 -16.44 13.32 -0.47
CA GLN A 27 -17.74 13.89 -0.14
C GLN A 27 -18.86 12.86 0.08
N ILE A 28 -18.67 11.61 -0.37
CA ILE A 28 -19.68 10.54 -0.19
C ILE A 28 -19.92 10.19 1.29
N VAL A 29 -18.99 10.54 2.19
CA VAL A 29 -19.12 10.31 3.64
C VAL A 29 -19.32 11.60 4.44
N GLU A 30 -19.44 12.74 3.77
CA GLU A 30 -19.42 14.04 4.42
C GLU A 30 -20.61 14.28 5.36
N SER A 31 -21.81 13.92 4.90
CA SER A 31 -23.04 14.03 5.69
C SER A 31 -23.08 13.04 6.86
N THR A 32 -22.51 11.85 6.67
CA THR A 32 -22.47 10.81 7.71
C THR A 32 -21.47 11.13 8.81
N LEU A 33 -20.36 11.79 8.46
CA LEU A 33 -19.28 12.14 9.38
C LEU A 33 -19.35 13.60 9.87
N SER A 34 -20.39 14.35 9.48
CA SER A 34 -20.59 15.75 9.84
C SER A 34 -19.36 16.63 9.61
N LEU A 35 -18.69 16.44 8.46
CA LEU A 35 -17.44 17.14 8.17
C LEU A 35 -17.65 18.61 7.82
N ASN A 36 -18.84 19.02 7.36
CA ASN A 36 -19.22 20.41 7.07
C ASN A 36 -18.15 21.20 6.28
N ASP A 37 -17.69 20.66 5.14
CA ASP A 37 -16.62 21.26 4.31
C ASP A 37 -15.27 21.47 5.04
N ASN A 38 -15.03 20.79 6.16
CA ASN A 38 -13.76 20.86 6.86
C ASN A 38 -12.64 20.26 6.01
N ALA A 39 -11.83 21.11 5.39
CA ALA A 39 -10.72 20.71 4.52
C ALA A 39 -9.72 19.74 5.19
N ALA A 40 -9.46 19.89 6.49
CA ALA A 40 -8.61 18.94 7.23
C ALA A 40 -9.31 17.59 7.43
N GLY A 41 -10.62 17.59 7.63
CA GLY A 41 -11.45 16.38 7.68
C GLY A 41 -11.47 15.66 6.33
N ILE A 42 -11.65 16.38 5.23
CA ILE A 42 -11.60 15.85 3.86
C ILE A 42 -10.21 15.26 3.58
N LEU A 43 -9.13 15.95 3.96
CA LEU A 43 -7.77 15.44 3.85
C LEU A 43 -7.59 14.12 4.63
N ALA A 44 -8.13 14.02 5.84
CA ALA A 44 -8.09 12.81 6.65
C ALA A 44 -8.86 11.64 5.99
N VAL A 45 -10.03 11.89 5.40
CA VAL A 45 -10.81 10.89 4.65
C VAL A 45 -10.02 10.39 3.44
N ARG A 46 -9.42 11.30 2.66
CA ARG A 46 -8.57 10.92 1.51
C ARG A 46 -7.37 10.09 1.98
N GLY A 47 -6.72 10.48 3.07
CA GLY A 47 -5.61 9.74 3.67
C GLY A 47 -6.01 8.33 4.13
N TYR A 48 -7.19 8.19 4.73
CA TYR A 48 -7.76 6.89 5.09
C TYR A 48 -8.04 6.04 3.84
N GLY A 49 -8.58 6.63 2.77
CA GLY A 49 -8.75 5.98 1.47
C GLY A 49 -7.44 5.44 0.90
N VAL A 50 -6.35 6.21 1.01
CA VAL A 50 -5.00 5.78 0.60
C VAL A 50 -4.49 4.60 1.46
N ALA A 51 -4.71 4.62 2.77
CA ALA A 51 -4.35 3.52 3.67
C ALA A 51 -5.05 2.22 3.28
N ILE A 52 -6.36 2.30 3.02
CA ILE A 52 -7.16 1.18 2.54
C ILE A 52 -6.62 0.68 1.19
N LEU A 53 -6.32 1.60 0.25
CA LEU A 53 -5.82 1.24 -1.08
C LEU A 53 -4.47 0.50 -1.00
N GLY A 54 -3.55 0.96 -0.14
CA GLY A 54 -2.27 0.29 0.09
C GLY A 54 -2.43 -1.14 0.62
N ALA A 55 -3.34 -1.34 1.58
CA ALA A 55 -3.66 -2.67 2.13
C ALA A 55 -4.36 -3.59 1.10
N ALA A 56 -5.26 -3.02 0.30
CA ALA A 56 -5.94 -3.73 -0.79
C ALA A 56 -4.94 -4.18 -1.87
N LEU A 57 -3.98 -3.32 -2.23
CA LEU A 57 -2.93 -3.68 -3.19
C LEU A 57 -2.01 -4.78 -2.65
N ALA A 58 -1.57 -4.69 -1.39
CA ALA A 58 -0.81 -5.75 -0.76
C ALA A 58 -1.58 -7.08 -0.79
N SER A 59 -2.88 -7.05 -0.49
CA SER A 59 -3.75 -8.23 -0.52
C SER A 59 -3.91 -8.80 -1.93
N LEU A 60 -4.09 -7.94 -2.94
CA LEU A 60 -4.14 -8.34 -4.35
C LEU A 60 -2.85 -9.04 -4.78
N MET A 61 -1.70 -8.51 -4.35
CA MET A 61 -0.41 -9.10 -4.66
C MET A 61 -0.16 -10.40 -3.92
N CYS A 62 -0.72 -10.61 -2.72
CA CYS A 62 -0.66 -11.87 -1.97
C CYS A 62 -1.57 -12.97 -2.53
N PHE A 63 -2.52 -12.64 -3.41
CA PHE A 63 -3.43 -13.63 -4.01
C PHE A 63 -2.66 -14.73 -4.77
N ASN A 64 -2.92 -16.00 -4.45
CA ASN A 64 -2.19 -17.17 -4.96
C ASN A 64 -0.68 -17.19 -4.67
N LEU A 65 -0.18 -16.34 -3.76
CA LEU A 65 1.20 -16.44 -3.30
C LEU A 65 1.31 -17.36 -2.08
N PRO A 66 2.40 -18.15 -1.97
CA PRO A 66 2.68 -18.88 -0.74
C PRO A 66 2.97 -17.89 0.40
N ASP A 67 2.66 -18.27 1.65
CA ASP A 67 2.82 -17.50 2.90
C ASP A 67 4.28 -17.19 3.30
N MET A 68 5.17 -17.04 2.33
CA MET A 68 6.62 -16.95 2.44
C MET A 68 7.12 -15.54 2.07
N LEU A 69 8.41 -15.41 1.79
CA LEU A 69 9.08 -14.20 1.27
C LEU A 69 8.30 -13.41 0.18
N PRO A 70 7.51 -14.02 -0.73
CA PRO A 70 6.68 -13.26 -1.68
C PRO A 70 5.65 -12.33 -1.04
N CYS A 71 5.03 -12.72 0.09
CA CYS A 71 4.08 -11.89 0.82
C CYS A 71 4.77 -10.66 1.43
N LYS A 72 6.01 -10.78 1.92
CA LYS A 72 6.79 -9.63 2.40
C LYS A 72 7.02 -8.58 1.30
N ARG A 73 7.22 -9.04 0.06
CA ARG A 73 7.34 -8.14 -1.10
C ARG A 73 6.02 -7.45 -1.42
N ALA A 74 4.91 -8.19 -1.41
CA ALA A 74 3.57 -7.63 -1.59
C ALA A 74 3.26 -6.55 -0.55
N THR A 75 3.58 -6.77 0.73
CA THR A 75 3.47 -5.76 1.79
C THR A 75 4.32 -4.53 1.50
N ALA A 76 5.59 -4.71 1.12
CA ALA A 76 6.47 -3.58 0.79
C ALA A 76 5.90 -2.74 -0.37
N THR A 77 5.36 -3.37 -1.40
CA THR A 77 4.72 -2.66 -2.52
C THR A 77 3.46 -1.90 -2.08
N GLY A 78 2.59 -2.50 -1.26
CA GLY A 78 1.43 -1.79 -0.71
C GLY A 78 1.82 -0.56 0.11
N LEU A 79 2.85 -0.67 0.96
CA LEU A 79 3.39 0.44 1.74
C LEU A 79 4.01 1.52 0.86
N MET A 80 4.70 1.16 -0.23
CA MET A 80 5.20 2.14 -1.19
C MET A 80 4.07 2.96 -1.81
N VAL A 81 2.99 2.31 -2.27
CA VAL A 81 1.84 3.03 -2.84
C VAL A 81 1.18 3.93 -1.81
N TYR A 82 1.01 3.44 -0.57
CA TYR A 82 0.53 4.27 0.54
C TYR A 82 1.40 5.52 0.74
N HIS A 83 2.70 5.36 0.92
CA HIS A 83 3.59 6.49 1.18
C HIS A 83 3.70 7.45 0.00
N ALA A 84 3.67 6.97 -1.24
CA ALA A 84 3.68 7.82 -2.42
C ALA A 84 2.41 8.68 -2.52
N LEU A 85 1.23 8.09 -2.32
CA LEU A 85 -0.04 8.81 -2.39
C LEU A 85 -0.25 9.74 -1.20
N VAL A 86 0.18 9.38 0.01
CA VAL A 86 0.14 10.28 1.17
C VAL A 86 1.09 11.47 0.97
N ALA A 87 2.29 11.25 0.43
CA ALA A 87 3.19 12.36 0.08
C ALA A 87 2.54 13.31 -0.93
N TYR A 88 1.83 12.77 -1.93
CA TYR A 88 1.05 13.56 -2.87
C TYR A 88 -0.08 14.35 -2.18
N LEU A 89 -0.82 13.75 -1.23
CA LEU A 89 -1.85 14.46 -0.48
C LEU A 89 -1.30 15.63 0.33
N TYR A 90 -0.14 15.48 0.97
CA TYR A 90 0.50 16.58 1.70
C TYR A 90 1.07 17.64 0.77
N PHE A 91 1.55 17.26 -0.41
CA PHE A 91 1.92 18.20 -1.46
C PHE A 91 0.71 19.02 -1.94
N ASP A 92 -0.42 18.37 -2.19
CA ASP A 92 -1.69 19.00 -2.60
C ASP A 92 -2.21 19.93 -1.48
N ALA A 93 -2.24 19.46 -0.23
CA ALA A 93 -2.65 20.24 0.94
C ALA A 93 -1.77 21.49 1.16
N ARG A 94 -0.47 21.40 0.84
CA ARG A 94 0.42 22.57 0.84
C ARG A 94 -0.01 23.60 -0.22
N LYS A 95 -0.36 23.16 -1.43
CA LYS A 95 -0.77 24.06 -2.53
C LYS A 95 -2.12 24.72 -2.27
N GLN A 96 -3.01 24.03 -1.58
CA GLN A 96 -4.35 24.51 -1.23
C GLN A 96 -4.38 25.26 0.12
N GLU A 97 -3.23 25.45 0.77
CA GLU A 97 -3.10 26.12 2.07
C GLU A 97 -3.96 25.50 3.19
N THR A 98 -4.32 24.22 3.05
CA THR A 98 -5.13 23.47 4.04
C THR A 98 -4.38 23.23 5.35
N LEU A 99 -3.05 23.14 5.27
CA LEU A 99 -2.17 22.92 6.42
C LEU A 99 -1.04 23.97 6.40
N PRO A 100 -0.48 24.33 7.58
CA PRO A 100 0.70 25.18 7.64
C PRO A 100 1.83 24.64 6.77
N TYR A 101 2.51 25.54 6.06
CA TYR A 101 3.55 25.20 5.09
C TYR A 101 4.59 24.21 5.63
N MET A 102 5.07 24.44 6.85
CA MET A 102 6.08 23.60 7.50
C MET A 102 5.54 22.21 7.81
N THR A 103 4.29 22.11 8.28
CA THR A 103 3.63 20.84 8.57
C THR A 103 3.41 20.02 7.30
N ALA A 104 2.86 20.63 6.26
CA ALA A 104 2.60 19.95 4.99
C ALA A 104 3.91 19.50 4.31
N THR A 105 4.92 20.37 4.30
CA THR A 105 6.24 20.04 3.73
C THR A 105 6.94 18.95 4.53
N GLY A 106 6.95 19.05 5.86
CA GLY A 106 7.56 18.07 6.75
C GLY A 106 6.93 16.69 6.59
N ALA A 107 5.59 16.61 6.56
CA ALA A 107 4.87 15.36 6.35
C ALA A 107 5.12 14.78 4.95
N MET A 108 5.07 15.60 3.90
CA MET A 108 5.42 15.18 2.54
C MET A 108 6.82 14.56 2.48
N LEU A 109 7.83 15.25 3.00
CA LEU A 109 9.23 14.78 2.98
C LEU A 109 9.42 13.50 3.82
N LEU A 110 8.77 13.40 4.97
CA LEU A 110 8.79 12.19 5.80
C LEU A 110 8.23 11.00 5.03
N HIS A 111 7.09 11.16 4.37
CA HIS A 111 6.50 10.08 3.58
C HIS A 111 7.34 9.72 2.34
N MET A 112 8.02 10.69 1.72
CA MET A 112 9.00 10.42 0.66
C MET A 112 10.23 9.65 1.17
N ALA A 113 10.70 9.95 2.39
CA ALA A 113 11.78 9.19 3.01
C ALA A 113 11.36 7.73 3.28
N PHE A 114 10.15 7.53 3.82
CA PHE A 114 9.61 6.18 4.00
C PHE A 114 9.44 5.43 2.67
N LEU A 115 8.99 6.11 1.61
CA LEU A 115 8.91 5.52 0.28
C LEU A 115 10.28 4.97 -0.18
N ALA A 116 11.36 5.72 0.05
CA ALA A 116 12.72 5.26 -0.26
C ALA A 116 13.13 4.04 0.59
N VAL A 117 12.82 4.03 1.88
CA VAL A 117 13.07 2.89 2.77
C VAL A 117 12.35 1.63 2.29
N PHE A 118 11.05 1.74 1.97
CA PHE A 118 10.27 0.60 1.47
C PHE A 118 10.70 0.16 0.08
N TYR A 119 11.17 1.07 -0.77
CA TYR A 119 11.80 0.72 -2.04
C TYR A 119 13.05 -0.15 -1.82
N VAL A 120 13.96 0.26 -0.93
CA VAL A 120 15.15 -0.53 -0.59
C VAL A 120 14.75 -1.90 -0.04
N TRP A 121 13.78 -1.96 0.88
CA TRP A 121 13.26 -3.24 1.39
C TRP A 121 12.73 -4.12 0.24
N SER A 122 11.91 -3.56 -0.66
CA SER A 122 11.37 -4.32 -1.80
C SER A 122 12.46 -4.96 -2.66
N LYS A 123 13.58 -4.25 -2.87
CA LYS A 123 14.75 -4.74 -3.61
C LYS A 123 15.53 -5.82 -2.87
N VAL A 124 15.73 -5.67 -1.56
CA VAL A 124 16.37 -6.70 -0.74
C VAL A 124 15.57 -8.00 -0.77
N THR A 125 14.25 -7.92 -0.61
CA THR A 125 13.37 -9.10 -0.67
C THR A 125 13.32 -9.72 -2.07
N GLU A 126 13.37 -8.90 -3.14
CA GLU A 126 13.49 -9.40 -4.52
C GLU A 126 14.71 -10.31 -4.69
N ASN A 127 15.87 -9.87 -4.19
CA ASN A 127 17.11 -10.64 -4.27
C ASN A 127 17.04 -11.95 -3.46
N GLN A 128 16.43 -11.91 -2.27
CA GLN A 128 16.22 -13.11 -1.44
C GLN A 128 15.31 -14.14 -2.13
N VAL A 129 14.23 -13.70 -2.76
CA VAL A 129 13.31 -14.58 -3.51
C VAL A 129 14.02 -15.22 -4.70
N LYS A 130 14.85 -14.47 -5.43
CA LYS A 130 15.67 -15.00 -6.54
C LYS A 130 16.66 -16.05 -6.05
N ALA A 131 17.36 -15.81 -4.95
CA ALA A 131 18.30 -16.75 -4.35
C ALA A 131 17.61 -18.05 -3.90
N PHE A 132 16.48 -17.93 -3.20
CA PHE A 132 15.69 -19.07 -2.74
C PHE A 132 15.15 -19.92 -3.91
N SER A 133 14.61 -19.26 -4.94
CA SER A 133 14.12 -19.95 -6.15
C SER A 133 15.25 -20.70 -6.88
N LYS A 134 16.46 -20.14 -6.90
CA LYS A 134 17.64 -20.81 -7.46
C LYS A 134 18.04 -22.05 -6.66
N GLN A 135 18.05 -21.95 -5.33
CA GLN A 135 18.36 -23.08 -4.44
C GLN A 135 17.35 -24.22 -4.58
N GLN A 136 16.04 -23.93 -4.62
CA GLN A 136 15.00 -24.95 -4.82
C GLN A 136 15.18 -25.70 -6.16
N ARG A 137 15.48 -24.97 -7.25
CA ARG A 137 15.74 -25.60 -8.56
C ARG A 137 16.97 -26.51 -8.55
N GLN A 138 18.01 -26.16 -7.80
CA GLN A 138 19.21 -26.98 -7.66
C GLN A 138 18.94 -28.26 -6.86
N GLN A 139 18.22 -28.15 -5.73
CA GLN A 139 17.81 -29.31 -4.93
C GLN A 139 16.94 -30.29 -5.73
N GLN A 140 15.98 -29.78 -6.50
CA GLN A 140 15.10 -30.61 -7.33
C GLN A 140 15.85 -31.35 -8.46
N LYS A 141 16.93 -30.77 -8.99
CA LYS A 141 17.79 -31.45 -9.96
C LYS A 141 18.63 -32.56 -9.32
N GLY A 142 19.20 -32.31 -8.14
CA GLY A 142 20.00 -33.30 -7.41
C GLY A 142 19.20 -34.49 -6.88
N SER A 143 17.91 -34.31 -6.57
CA SER A 143 17.04 -35.42 -6.14
C SER A 143 16.54 -36.30 -7.29
N ARG A 144 16.68 -35.87 -8.55
CA ARG A 144 16.30 -36.66 -9.74
C ARG A 144 17.44 -37.49 -10.32
N SER A 145 18.67 -37.27 -9.84
CA SER A 145 19.88 -38.00 -10.26
C SER A 145 20.23 -39.19 -9.35
N HIS A 146 19.37 -39.48 -8.36
CA HIS A 146 19.40 -40.68 -7.51
C HIS A 146 18.12 -41.49 -7.76
#